data_AF-A0A923J9C8-F1
#
_entry.id   AF-A0A923J9C8-F1
#
_cell.length_a   1.000
_cell.length_b   1.000
_cell.length_c   1.000
_cell.angle_alpha   90.00
_cell.angle_beta   90.00
_cell.angle_gamma   90.00
#
_symmetry.space_group_name_H-M   'P 1'
#
loop_
_entity.id
_entity.type
_entity.pdbx_description
1 polymer ?
#
loop_
_entity_poly.entity_id
_entity_poly.type
_entity_poly.pdbx_seq_one_letter_code
_entity_poly.pdbx_strand_id
1 'polypeptide(L)' 'MLRIARRAAGLTQRDVAALMGCNRVTIARLEGGTRAPSRLFAGQLAAVLHLDNGQRAALLAGARPTSPYRTHRGDQPG' A
#
# COMPACT_ATOMS: atom_id res chain seq x y z
N MET A 1 4.85 9.52 7.15
CA MET A 1 3.39 9.70 7.15
C MET A 1 2.64 8.40 7.47
N LEU A 2 2.72 7.35 6.64
CA LEU A 2 1.99 6.08 6.80
C LEU A 2 2.08 5.44 8.20
N ARG A 3 3.28 5.36 8.78
CA ARG A 3 3.51 4.79 10.12
C ARG A 3 2.72 5.52 11.22
N ILE A 4 2.60 6.83 11.10
CA ILE A 4 1.89 7.67 12.08
C ILE A 4 0.39 7.41 11.95
N ALA A 5 -0.14 7.45 10.73
CA ALA A 5 -1.56 7.18 10.47
C ALA A 5 -1.98 5.78 10.95
N ARG A 6 -1.15 4.75 10.67
CA ARG A 6 -1.40 3.39 11.19
C ARG A 6 -1.50 3.35 12.72
N ARG A 7 -0.58 4.01 13.41
CA ARG A 7 -0.58 4.05 14.89
C ARG A 7 -1.80 4.81 15.42
N ALA A 8 -2.21 5.89 14.76
CA ALA A 8 -3.42 6.63 15.12
C ALA A 8 -4.69 5.78 14.94
N ALA A 9 -4.71 4.89 13.94
CA ALA A 9 -5.77 3.90 13.76
C ALA A 9 -5.68 2.70 14.74
N GLY A 10 -4.70 2.66 15.65
CA GLY A 10 -4.52 1.56 16.60
C GLY A 10 -4.06 0.23 15.99
N LEU A 11 -3.69 0.21 14.71
CA LEU A 11 -3.35 -1.01 13.97
C LEU A 11 -1.85 -1.31 14.07
N THR A 12 -1.47 -2.59 14.10
CA THR A 12 -0.09 -3.02 13.87
C THR A 12 0.21 -3.18 12.38
N GLN A 13 1.49 -3.33 11.99
CA GLN A 13 1.83 -3.65 10.60
C GLN A 13 1.23 -4.99 10.14
N ARG A 14 1.03 -5.94 11.08
CA ARG A 14 0.41 -7.24 10.78
C ARG A 14 -1.08 -7.08 10.51
N ASP A 15 -1.77 -6.24 11.27
CA ASP A 15 -3.22 -6.01 11.09
C ASP A 15 -3.50 -5.36 9.74
N VAL A 16 -2.75 -4.31 9.39
CA VAL A 16 -2.87 -3.68 8.07
C VAL A 16 -2.56 -4.68 6.96
N ALA A 17 -1.54 -5.53 7.14
CA ALA A 17 -1.18 -6.54 6.16
C ALA A 17 -2.29 -7.58 5.96
N ALA A 18 -2.93 -8.03 7.04
CA ALA A 18 -4.07 -8.92 7.01
C ALA A 18 -5.29 -8.27 6.31
N LEU A 19 -5.63 -7.02 6.67
CA LEU A 19 -6.71 -6.26 6.05
C LEU A 19 -6.48 -6.01 4.56
N MET A 20 -5.23 -5.83 4.15
CA MET A 20 -4.83 -5.59 2.75
C MET A 20 -4.52 -6.88 1.97
N GLY A 21 -4.63 -8.06 2.59
CA GLY A 21 -4.31 -9.34 1.96
C GLY A 21 -2.86 -9.42 1.46
N CYS A 22 -1.89 -8.87 2.19
CA CYS A 22 -0.49 -8.87 1.80
C CYS A 22 0.46 -9.27 2.94
N ASN A 23 1.74 -9.43 2.64
CA ASN A 23 2.75 -9.72 3.66
C ASN A 23 3.11 -8.46 4.47
N ARG A 24 3.28 -8.58 5.80
CA ARG A 24 3.77 -7.53 6.71
C ARG A 24 5.00 -6.79 6.17
N VAL A 25 5.93 -7.49 5.52
CA VAL A 25 7.14 -6.90 4.92
C VAL A 25 6.78 -5.87 3.84
N THR A 26 5.68 -6.05 3.12
CA THR A 26 5.16 -5.05 2.18
C THR A 26 4.80 -3.77 2.91
N ILE A 27 4.06 -3.85 4.02
CA ILE A 27 3.71 -2.68 4.83
C ILE A 27 4.97 -1.99 5.38
N ALA A 28 5.95 -2.75 5.87
CA ALA A 28 7.22 -2.20 6.36
C ALA A 28 7.99 -1.44 5.26
N ARG A 29 8.05 -1.96 4.03
CA ARG A 29 8.70 -1.29 2.89
C ARG A 29 7.96 -0.02 2.45
N LEU A 30 6.63 -0.03 2.50
CA LEU A 30 5.81 1.16 2.23
C LEU A 30 6.02 2.24 3.30
N GLU A 31 6.03 1.86 4.59
CA GLU A 31 6.30 2.77 5.70
C GLU A 31 7.71 3.36 5.66
N GLY A 32 8.70 2.55 5.25
CA GLY A 32 10.09 2.95 5.12
C GLY A 32 10.44 3.67 3.81
N GLY A 33 9.48 3.82 2.88
CA GLY A 33 9.70 4.51 1.60
C GLY A 33 10.56 3.75 0.58
N THR A 34 11.02 2.54 0.89
CA THR A 34 11.82 1.71 -0.04
C THR A 34 10.98 1.10 -1.17
N ARG A 35 9.65 1.23 -1.08
CA ARG A 35 8.71 0.85 -2.14
C ARG A 35 7.59 1.88 -2.22
N ALA A 36 7.25 2.30 -3.43
CA ALA A 36 6.01 3.04 -3.70
C ALA A 36 4.85 2.06 -3.97
N PRO A 37 3.64 2.27 -3.39
CA PRO A 37 2.45 1.47 -3.71
C PRO A 37 1.97 1.74 -5.14
N SER A 38 1.14 0.86 -5.71
CA SER A 38 0.35 1.21 -6.90
C SER A 38 -0.79 2.14 -6.50
N ARG A 39 -1.36 2.90 -7.45
CA ARG A 39 -2.53 3.75 -7.17
C ARG A 39 -3.70 2.99 -6.55
N LEU A 40 -4.00 1.78 -7.03
CA LEU A 40 -5.08 0.96 -6.46
C LEU A 40 -4.79 0.58 -5.01
N PHE A 41 -3.57 0.08 -4.75
CA PHE A 41 -3.16 -0.32 -3.40
C PHE A 41 -3.12 0.88 -2.45
N ALA A 42 -2.66 2.04 -2.91
CA ALA A 42 -2.68 3.30 -2.16
C ALA A 42 -4.10 3.72 -1.80
N GLY A 43 -5.06 3.59 -2.73
CA GLY A 43 -6.46 3.92 -2.49
C GLY A 43 -7.13 3.02 -1.44
N GLN A 44 -6.84 1.71 -1.48
CA GLN A 44 -7.30 0.75 -0.47
C GLN A 44 -6.66 1.01 0.90
N LEU A 45 -5.34 1.25 0.91
CA LEU A 45 -4.61 1.52 2.14
C LEU A 45 -5.09 2.80 2.82
N ALA A 46 -5.41 3.84 2.05
CA ALA A 46 -6.01 5.07 2.58
C ALA A 46 -7.36 4.82 3.26
N ALA A 47 -8.18 3.91 2.71
CA ALA A 47 -9.46 3.55 3.30
C ALA A 47 -9.28 2.77 4.62
N VAL A 48 -8.39 1.78 4.63
CA VAL A 48 -8.07 0.98 5.84
C VAL A 48 -7.52 1.84 6.98
N LEU A 49 -6.73 2.85 6.65
CA LEU A 49 -6.12 3.75 7.63
C LEU A 49 -7.01 4.96 7.99
N HIS A 50 -8.24 5.04 7.44
CA HIS A 50 -9.16 6.17 7.62
C HIS A 50 -8.50 7.54 7.39
N LEU A 51 -7.68 7.63 6.33
CA LEU A 51 -6.97 8.86 6.00
C LEU A 51 -7.95 9.96 5.58
N ASP A 52 -7.71 11.19 6.05
CA ASP A 52 -8.41 12.37 5.54
C ASP A 52 -8.05 12.66 4.07
N ASN A 53 -8.75 13.62 3.47
CA ASN A 53 -8.57 13.96 2.05
C ASN A 53 -7.13 14.42 1.72
N GLY A 54 -6.48 15.18 2.60
CA GLY A 54 -5.11 15.67 2.38
C GLY A 54 -4.08 14.55 2.50
N GLN A 55 -4.23 13.70 3.52
CA GLN A 55 -3.43 12.51 3.74
C GLN A 55 -3.55 11.50 2.60
N ARG A 56 -4.78 11.26 2.13
CA ARG A 56 -5.08 10.41 0.98
C ARG A 56 -4.45 10.96 -0.29
N ALA A 57 -4.56 12.27 -0.55
CA ALA A 57 -3.96 12.91 -1.71
C ALA A 57 -2.43 12.77 -1.69
N ALA A 58 -1.79 13.00 -0.55
CA ALA A 58 -0.34 12.84 -0.39
C ALA A 58 0.11 11.39 -0.67
N LEU A 59 -0.63 10.40 -0.18
CA LEU A 59 -0.33 8.98 -0.45
C LEU A 59 -0.49 8.63 -1.94
N LEU A 60 -1.55 9.13 -2.59
CA LEU A 60 -1.80 8.88 -4.02
C LEU A 60 -0.79 9.59 -4.92
N ALA A 61 -0.31 10.78 -4.54
CA ALA A 61 0.70 11.53 -5.27
C ALA A 61 2.05 10.78 -5.31
N GLY A 62 2.40 10.08 -4.23
CA GLY A 62 3.59 9.21 -4.17
C GLY A 62 3.39 7.81 -4.75
N ALA A 63 2.18 7.47 -5.21
CA ALA A 63 1.88 6.14 -5.74
C ALA A 63 2.28 6.03 -7.21
N ARG A 64 2.79 4.85 -7.57
CA ARG A 64 3.09 4.53 -8.97
C ARG A 64 1.80 4.34 -9.77
N PRO A 65 1.78 4.70 -11.06
CA PRO A 65 0.68 4.36 -11.95
C PRO A 65 0.44 2.84 -11.92
N THR A 66 -0.82 2.44 -11.83
CA THR A 66 -1.18 1.04 -12.06
C THR A 66 -1.06 0.81 -13.56
N SER A 67 -0.06 0.05 -14.01
CA SER A 67 -0.01 -0.39 -15.40
C SER A 67 -1.15 -1.38 -15.64
N PRO A 68 -2.04 -1.16 -16.62
CA PRO A 68 -3.05 -2.16 -17.02
C PRO A 68 -2.39 -3.39 -17.65
N TYR A 69 -1.10 -3.31 -18.02
CA TYR A 69 -0.31 -4.40 -18.55
C TYR A 69 0.73 -4.85 -17.52
N ARG A 70 0.33 -5.70 -16.58
CA ARG A 70 1.27 -6.63 -15.94
C ARG A 70 0.83 -8.03 -16.32
N THR A 71 1.11 -8.40 -17.55
CA THR A 71 1.10 -9.81 -17.94
C THR A 71 2.11 -10.52 -17.06
N HIS A 72 1.68 -11.59 -16.40
CA HIS A 72 2.58 -12.55 -15.80
C HIS A 72 3.46 -13.10 -16.93
N ARG A 73 4.68 -12.57 -17.10
CA ARG A 73 5.73 -13.30 -17.82
C ARG A 73 6.28 -14.32 -16.84
N GLY A 74 5.58 -15.45 -16.75
CA GLY A 74 5.88 -16.57 -15.87
C GLY A 74 5.33 -17.90 -16.36
N ASP A 75 4.95 -18.02 -17.64
CA ASP A 75 4.64 -19.29 -18.28
C ASP A 75 5.64 -19.50 -19.42
N GLN A 76 6.79 -20.10 -19.10
CA GLN A 76 7.61 -20.78 -20.10
C GLN A 76 7.16 -22.25 -20.08
N PRO A 77 6.62 -22.80 -21.18
CA PRO A 77 6.56 -24.25 -21.34
C PRO A 77 8.00 -24.77 -21.52
N GLY A 78 8.24 -25.96 -20.94
CA GLY A 78 9.55 -26.60 -20.84
C GLY A 78 10.21 -27.02 -22.15
#